data_AF-A0A662HCP0-F1
#
_entry.id   AF-A0A662HCP0-F1
#
_cell.length_a   1.000
_cell.length_b   1.000
_cell.length_c   1.000
_cell.angle_alpha   90.00
_cell.angle_beta   90.00
_cell.angle_gamma   90.00
#
_symmetry.space_group_name_H-M   'P 1'
#
loop_
_entity.id
_entity.type
_entity.pdbx_description
1 polymer ?
#
loop_
_entity_poly.entity_id
_entity_poly.type
_entity_poly.pdbx_seq_one_letter_code
_entity_poly.pdbx_strand_id
1 'polypeptide(L)'
;MPDMATHYAFSLLLSSRFMKLRHALLFAFVGILPDLDVIFRVHRSLTHSLMISAVPFLLMYGVVKCTKLNRSLDSLVLLGLALYEIHVLMDLLIAPTPIMWPLINTSLTLSIEVYAMLYTQGVELTPRLALVNTPCDFSQRDLLGGTLLSTTGVIVTIIVISLLLAEYSLKRAPR
;
A
#
# COMPACT_ATOMS: atom_id res chain seq x y z
N MET A 1 0.40 -11.59 5.19
CA MET A 1 0.64 -10.13 5.22
C MET A 1 1.37 -9.78 3.94
N PRO A 2 0.95 -8.76 3.18
CA PRO A 2 1.74 -8.31 2.04
C PRO A 2 3.15 -8.00 2.57
N ASP A 3 4.14 -8.49 1.85
CA ASP A 3 5.53 -8.23 2.19
C ASP A 3 5.98 -6.90 1.59
N MET A 4 7.14 -6.42 2.04
CA MET A 4 7.74 -5.19 1.51
C MET A 4 7.91 -5.25 -0.02
N ALA A 5 8.20 -6.42 -0.59
CA ALA A 5 8.33 -6.60 -2.03
C ALA A 5 7.00 -6.37 -2.77
N THR A 6 5.88 -6.83 -2.21
CA THR A 6 4.53 -6.65 -2.73
C THR A 6 4.19 -5.17 -2.73
N HIS A 7 4.40 -4.48 -1.61
CA HIS A 7 4.14 -3.04 -1.51
C HIS A 7 4.98 -2.26 -2.52
N TYR A 8 6.29 -2.53 -2.60
CA TYR A 8 7.15 -1.88 -3.58
C TYR A 8 6.71 -2.15 -5.02
N ALA A 9 6.38 -3.41 -5.36
CA ALA A 9 5.95 -3.78 -6.70
C ALA A 9 4.66 -3.05 -7.10
N PHE A 10 3.67 -2.97 -6.21
CA PHE A 10 2.45 -2.20 -6.43
C PHE A 10 2.73 -0.71 -6.56
N SER A 11 3.57 -0.14 -5.68
CA SER A 11 3.96 1.28 -5.76
C SER A 11 4.73 1.61 -7.04
N LEU A 12 5.59 0.70 -7.51
CA LEU A 12 6.30 0.82 -8.78
C LEU A 12 5.34 0.77 -9.96
N LEU A 13 4.41 -0.18 -9.96
CA LEU A 13 3.40 -0.29 -11.00
C LEU A 13 2.58 1.01 -11.09
N LEU A 14 2.10 1.54 -9.96
CA LEU A 14 1.30 2.75 -9.92
C LEU A 14 2.10 3.99 -10.32
N SER A 15 3.27 4.21 -9.72
CA SER A 15 4.13 5.36 -10.05
C SER A 15 4.61 5.36 -11.50
N SER A 16 4.85 4.19 -12.10
CA SER A 16 5.23 4.08 -13.52
C SER A 16 4.17 4.60 -14.50
N ARG A 17 2.92 4.75 -14.06
CA ARG A 17 1.83 5.35 -14.87
C ARG A 17 1.96 6.86 -15.00
N PHE A 18 2.61 7.52 -14.03
CA PHE A 18 2.67 8.97 -13.92
C PHE A 18 4.05 9.55 -14.19
N MET A 19 5.10 8.74 -14.19
CA MET A 19 6.47 9.19 -14.45
C MET A 19 7.31 8.16 -15.21
N LYS A 20 8.45 8.61 -15.77
CA LYS A 20 9.41 7.71 -16.43
C LYS A 20 9.88 6.63 -15.47
N LEU A 21 10.03 5.40 -15.97
CA LEU A 21 10.39 4.21 -15.15
C LEU A 21 11.58 4.45 -14.22
N ARG A 22 12.65 5.12 -14.69
CA ARG A 22 13.82 5.42 -13.85
C ARG A 22 13.51 6.26 -12.61
N HIS A 23 12.55 7.17 -12.68
CA HIS A 23 12.10 7.95 -11.53
C HIS A 23 11.08 7.16 -10.71
N ALA A 24 10.21 6.38 -11.36
CA ALA A 24 9.25 5.51 -10.69
C ALA A 24 9.95 4.48 -9.77
N LEU A 25 11.08 3.91 -10.19
CA LEU A 25 11.91 3.02 -9.37
C LEU A 25 12.34 3.65 -8.05
N LEU A 26 12.69 4.94 -8.07
CA LEU A 26 13.06 5.68 -6.86
C LEU A 26 11.83 6.13 -6.08
N PHE A 27 10.79 6.57 -6.77
CA PHE A 27 9.59 7.11 -6.15
C PHE A 27 8.72 6.04 -5.49
N ALA A 28 8.79 4.80 -5.97
CA ALA A 28 8.09 3.65 -5.38
C ALA A 28 8.50 3.37 -3.92
N PHE A 29 9.69 3.80 -3.48
CA PHE A 29 10.09 3.70 -2.08
C PHE A 29 9.19 4.50 -1.12
N VAL A 30 8.52 5.55 -1.62
CA VAL A 30 7.53 6.29 -0.82
C VAL A 30 6.42 5.36 -0.31
N GLY A 31 6.04 4.37 -1.10
CA GLY A 31 5.02 3.40 -0.71
C GLY A 31 5.46 2.42 0.38
N ILE A 32 6.77 2.19 0.58
CA ILE A 32 7.27 1.32 1.67
C ILE A 32 7.53 2.12 2.96
N LEU A 33 7.39 3.45 2.94
CA LEU A 33 7.61 4.26 4.15
C LEU A 33 6.82 3.79 5.39
N PRO A 34 5.56 3.30 5.27
CA PRO A 34 4.84 2.82 6.45
C PRO A 34 5.55 1.66 7.16
N ASP A 35 6.16 0.74 6.39
CA ASP A 35 6.84 -0.45 6.90
C ASP A 35 8.23 -0.18 7.49
N LEU A 36 8.72 1.08 7.45
CA LEU A 36 9.96 1.43 8.12
C LEU A 36 9.88 1.28 9.64
N ASP A 37 8.67 1.17 10.20
CA ASP A 37 8.48 0.87 11.62
C ASP A 37 9.07 -0.48 12.04
N VAL A 38 9.19 -1.43 11.11
CA VAL A 38 9.83 -2.74 11.30
C VAL A 38 11.26 -2.60 11.81
N ILE A 39 11.97 -1.52 11.47
CA ILE A 39 13.33 -1.23 11.97
C ILE A 39 13.33 -1.09 13.51
N PHE A 40 12.24 -0.59 14.08
CA PHE A 40 12.05 -0.47 15.53
C PHE A 40 11.50 -1.75 16.18
N ARG A 41 11.42 -2.85 15.41
CA ARG A 41 10.84 -4.14 15.81
C ARG A 41 9.37 -4.05 16.19
N VAL A 42 8.67 -3.02 15.74
CA VAL A 42 7.22 -2.91 15.79
C VAL A 42 6.73 -2.98 14.35
N HIS A 43 5.65 -3.70 14.08
CA HIS A 43 5.09 -3.77 12.72
C HIS A 43 3.63 -3.35 12.80
N ARG A 44 3.20 -2.48 11.88
CA ARG A 44 1.85 -1.88 11.83
C ARG A 44 1.56 -1.04 13.06
N SER A 45 2.45 -0.09 13.28
CA SER A 45 2.42 0.85 14.39
C SER A 45 1.77 2.18 13.99
N LEU A 46 2.23 3.28 14.57
CA LEU A 46 1.79 4.65 14.28
C LEU A 46 1.91 5.04 12.80
N THR A 47 2.81 4.42 12.03
CA THR A 47 3.02 4.69 10.60
C THR A 47 1.85 4.20 9.74
N HIS A 48 1.04 3.27 10.23
CA HIS A 48 -0.12 2.74 9.49
C HIS A 48 -1.44 3.42 9.90
N SER A 49 -1.36 4.60 10.52
CA SER A 49 -2.51 5.45 10.82
C SER A 49 -2.72 6.48 9.72
N LEU A 50 -3.95 6.55 9.17
CA LEU A 50 -4.35 7.60 8.21
C LEU A 50 -4.19 9.00 8.81
N MET A 51 -4.48 9.13 10.10
CA MET A 51 -4.44 10.43 10.77
C MET A 51 -3.00 10.95 10.84
N ILE A 52 -2.05 10.05 11.10
CA ILE A 52 -0.63 10.40 11.21
C ILE A 52 0.02 10.53 9.84
N SER A 53 -0.35 9.68 8.89
CA SER A 53 0.19 9.70 7.53
C SER A 53 -0.32 10.89 6.72
N ALA A 54 -1.62 11.18 6.76
CA ALA A 54 -2.22 12.19 5.89
C ALA A 54 -1.81 13.63 6.26
N VAL A 55 -1.61 13.92 7.55
CA VAL A 55 -1.32 15.29 8.03
C VAL A 55 -0.04 15.86 7.39
N PRO A 56 1.14 15.18 7.43
CA PRO A 56 2.34 15.65 6.74
C PRO A 56 2.14 15.91 5.25
N PHE A 57 1.42 15.04 4.53
CA PHE A 57 1.14 15.23 3.11
C PHE A 57 0.21 16.42 2.85
N LEU A 58 -0.82 16.63 3.67
CA LEU A 58 -1.73 17.77 3.57
C LEU A 58 -1.00 19.09 3.88
N LEU A 59 -0.12 19.10 4.88
CA LEU A 59 0.73 20.26 5.18
C LEU A 59 1.68 20.56 4.02
N MET A 60 2.36 19.54 3.49
CA MET A 60 3.25 19.68 2.34
C MET A 60 2.48 20.19 1.11
N TYR A 61 1.30 19.66 0.85
CA TYR A 61 0.41 20.12 -0.22
C TYR A 61 0.00 21.58 -0.03
N GLY A 62 -0.38 21.97 1.18
CA GLY A 62 -0.71 23.36 1.53
C GLY A 62 0.48 24.30 1.30
N VAL A 63 1.69 23.92 1.71
CA VAL A 63 2.92 24.70 1.47
C VAL A 63 3.17 24.89 -0.02
N VAL A 64 3.11 23.82 -0.83
CA VAL A 64 3.32 23.90 -2.28
C VAL A 64 2.29 24.86 -2.92
N LYS A 65 1.03 24.79 -2.49
CA LYS A 65 -0.04 25.69 -2.97
C LYS A 65 0.19 27.15 -2.54
N CYS A 66 0.50 27.39 -1.27
CA CYS A 66 0.67 28.74 -0.73
C CYS A 66 1.90 29.45 -1.30
N THR A 67 3.01 28.71 -1.50
CA THR A 67 4.25 29.25 -2.05
C THR A 67 4.21 29.41 -3.57
N LYS A 68 3.12 28.98 -4.24
CA LYS A 68 3.00 28.90 -5.71
C LYS A 68 4.19 28.17 -6.35
N LEU A 69 4.76 27.21 -5.63
CA LEU A 69 5.85 26.40 -6.13
C LEU A 69 5.34 25.58 -7.33
N ASN A 70 6.26 25.10 -8.17
CA ASN A 70 5.95 24.44 -9.44
C ASN A 70 4.77 23.44 -9.34
N ARG A 71 3.77 23.58 -10.23
CA ARG A 71 2.59 22.68 -10.29
C ARG A 71 2.95 21.19 -10.42
N SER A 72 4.12 20.85 -10.95
CA SER A 72 4.57 19.46 -10.98
C SER A 72 4.85 18.87 -9.59
N LEU A 73 5.10 19.73 -8.59
CA LEU A 73 5.28 19.30 -7.20
C LEU A 73 3.94 18.92 -6.57
N ASP A 74 2.85 19.62 -6.91
CA ASP A 74 1.50 19.24 -6.44
C ASP A 74 1.20 17.79 -6.79
N SER A 75 1.44 17.40 -8.04
CA SER A 75 1.17 16.03 -8.51
C SER A 75 2.09 15.00 -7.84
N LEU A 76 3.33 15.37 -7.50
CA LEU A 76 4.24 14.47 -6.78
C LEU A 76 3.81 14.29 -5.32
N VAL A 77 3.38 15.36 -4.64
CA VAL A 77 2.87 15.27 -3.26
C VAL A 77 1.63 14.38 -3.21
N LEU A 78 0.68 14.59 -4.13
CA LEU A 78 -0.54 13.79 -4.21
C LEU A 78 -0.26 12.33 -4.58
N LEU A 79 0.68 12.09 -5.50
CA LEU A 79 1.09 10.72 -5.83
C LEU A 79 1.78 10.05 -4.63
N GLY A 80 2.64 10.77 -3.90
CA GLY A 80 3.28 10.26 -2.70
C GLY A 80 2.26 9.87 -1.63
N LEU A 81 1.26 10.73 -1.39
CA LEU A 81 0.14 10.41 -0.51
C LEU A 81 -0.60 9.17 -1.00
N ALA A 82 -0.96 9.09 -2.28
CA ALA A 82 -1.65 7.93 -2.83
C ALA A 82 -0.84 6.63 -2.69
N LEU A 83 0.49 6.68 -2.85
CA LEU A 83 1.37 5.54 -2.64
C LEU A 83 1.45 5.10 -1.17
N TYR A 84 1.46 6.07 -0.25
CA TYR A 84 1.43 5.78 1.18
C TYR A 84 0.08 5.17 1.59
N GLU A 85 -1.02 5.76 1.14
CA GLU A 85 -2.36 5.30 1.55
C GLU A 85 -2.77 3.99 0.90
N ILE A 86 -2.33 3.72 -0.33
CA ILE A 86 -2.57 2.40 -0.93
C ILE A 86 -1.85 1.30 -0.15
N HIS A 87 -0.67 1.58 0.43
CA HIS A 87 0.02 0.65 1.31
C HIS A 87 -0.83 0.34 2.55
N VAL A 88 -1.27 1.38 3.26
CA VAL A 88 -2.10 1.23 4.47
C VAL A 88 -3.42 0.51 4.14
N LEU A 89 -4.02 0.80 2.98
CA LEU A 89 -5.23 0.14 2.52
C LEU A 89 -5.01 -1.34 2.19
N MET A 90 -3.89 -1.69 1.53
CA MET A 90 -3.52 -3.08 1.30
C MET A 90 -3.36 -3.83 2.62
N ASP A 91 -2.76 -3.19 3.63
CA ASP A 91 -2.61 -3.77 4.96
C ASP A 91 -3.95 -3.94 5.67
N LEU A 92 -4.86 -2.96 5.59
CA LEU A 92 -6.22 -3.04 6.14
C LEU A 92 -6.98 -4.26 5.61
N LEU A 93 -6.78 -4.61 4.34
CA LEU A 93 -7.44 -5.74 3.68
C LEU A 93 -6.85 -7.11 4.04
N ILE A 94 -5.65 -7.15 4.65
CA ILE A 94 -4.93 -8.41 4.86
C ILE A 94 -4.71 -8.70 6.34
N ALA A 95 -4.57 -7.68 7.20
CA ALA A 95 -4.40 -7.90 8.63
C ALA A 95 -4.73 -6.64 9.47
N PRO A 96 -4.79 -6.80 10.81
CA PRO A 96 -5.10 -5.70 11.71
C PRO A 96 -4.17 -4.51 11.49
N THR A 97 -4.77 -3.35 11.22
CA THR A 97 -4.08 -2.11 10.88
C THR A 97 -4.65 -0.96 11.73
N PRO A 98 -3.82 -0.20 12.47
CA PRO A 98 -4.26 0.88 13.37
C PRO A 98 -4.65 2.16 12.62
N ILE A 99 -5.51 2.01 11.62
CA ILE A 99 -5.85 3.03 10.61
C ILE A 99 -6.45 4.32 11.22
N MET A 100 -7.13 4.18 12.36
CA MET A 100 -7.80 5.28 13.09
C MET A 100 -7.03 5.74 14.34
N TRP A 101 -5.85 5.19 14.63
CA TRP A 101 -5.08 5.63 15.81
C TRP A 101 -4.60 7.08 15.62
N PRO A 102 -4.55 7.95 16.65
CA PRO A 102 -4.84 7.71 18.06
C PRO A 102 -6.31 7.94 18.46
N LEU A 103 -7.24 8.15 17.52
CA LEU A 103 -8.65 8.43 17.86
C LEU A 103 -9.30 7.26 18.59
N ILE A 104 -8.94 6.03 18.20
CA ILE A 104 -9.35 4.80 18.86
C ILE A 104 -8.14 3.88 19.04
N ASN A 105 -8.11 3.12 20.14
CA ASN A 105 -7.05 2.17 20.44
C ASN A 105 -7.35 0.76 19.89
N THR A 106 -7.81 0.71 18.64
CA THR A 106 -8.15 -0.55 17.95
C THR A 106 -7.56 -0.57 16.55
N SER A 107 -7.00 -1.72 16.19
CA SER A 107 -6.61 -2.06 14.83
C SER A 107 -7.79 -2.70 14.10
N LEU A 108 -8.00 -2.30 12.86
CA LEU A 108 -9.11 -2.73 12.02
C LEU A 108 -8.60 -3.67 10.93
N THR A 109 -9.40 -4.65 10.56
CA THR A 109 -9.21 -5.47 9.35
C THR A 109 -10.51 -5.49 8.57
N LEU A 110 -10.45 -5.18 7.28
CA LEU A 110 -11.59 -5.25 6.37
C LEU A 110 -11.58 -6.60 5.65
N SER A 111 -12.52 -7.49 6.00
CA SER A 111 -12.76 -8.75 5.30
C SER A 111 -13.84 -8.56 4.24
N ILE A 112 -13.50 -8.91 3.00
CA ILE A 112 -14.40 -8.96 1.85
C ILE A 112 -14.37 -10.38 1.32
N GLU A 113 -15.46 -11.11 1.50
CA GLU A 113 -15.57 -12.52 1.16
C GLU A 113 -16.80 -12.75 0.27
N VAL A 114 -16.74 -13.76 -0.60
CA VAL A 114 -17.89 -14.24 -1.37
C VAL A 114 -17.99 -15.73 -1.18
N TYR A 115 -19.06 -16.18 -0.55
CA TYR A 115 -19.34 -17.60 -0.34
C TYR A 115 -20.14 -18.13 -1.53
N ALA A 116 -19.78 -19.29 -2.03
CA ALA A 116 -20.53 -19.99 -3.07
C ALA A 116 -21.12 -21.27 -2.49
N MET A 117 -22.44 -21.44 -2.60
CA MET A 117 -23.13 -22.68 -2.28
C MET A 117 -23.59 -23.34 -3.57
N LEU A 118 -23.10 -24.57 -3.80
CA LEU A 118 -23.41 -25.37 -4.98
C LEU A 118 -24.64 -26.24 -4.69
N TYR A 119 -25.66 -26.10 -5.53
CA TYR A 119 -26.86 -26.93 -5.50
C TYR A 119 -27.01 -27.69 -6.83
N THR A 120 -27.85 -28.71 -6.84
CA THR A 120 -28.17 -29.46 -8.07
C THR A 120 -28.80 -28.59 -9.16
N GLN A 121 -29.47 -27.49 -8.79
CA GLN A 121 -30.19 -26.59 -9.70
C GLN A 121 -29.44 -25.30 -10.01
N GLY A 122 -28.25 -25.07 -9.43
CA GLY A 122 -27.51 -23.83 -9.66
C GLY A 122 -26.47 -23.50 -8.59
N VAL A 123 -25.95 -22.27 -8.67
CA VAL A 123 -24.95 -21.72 -7.77
C VAL A 123 -25.51 -20.48 -7.10
N GLU A 124 -25.49 -20.45 -5.77
CA GLU A 124 -25.81 -19.27 -4.98
C GLU A 124 -24.51 -18.59 -4.54
N LEU A 125 -24.43 -17.27 -4.72
CA LEU A 125 -23.29 -16.45 -4.31
C LEU A 125 -23.73 -15.48 -3.21
N THR A 126 -23.11 -15.56 -2.04
CA THR A 126 -23.40 -14.70 -0.89
C THR A 126 -22.18 -13.83 -0.56
N PRO A 127 -22.20 -12.53 -0.89
CA PRO A 127 -21.14 -11.61 -0.48
C PRO A 127 -21.23 -11.32 1.02
N ARG A 128 -20.07 -11.25 1.69
CA ARG A 128 -19.92 -10.88 3.09
C ARG A 128 -18.89 -9.78 3.22
N LEU A 129 -19.28 -8.68 3.87
CA LEU A 129 -18.41 -7.59 4.26
C LEU A 129 -18.34 -7.55 5.78
N ALA A 130 -17.14 -7.62 6.36
CA ALA A 130 -16.94 -7.58 7.80
C ALA A 130 -15.79 -6.66 8.17
N LEU A 131 -15.98 -5.85 9.20
CA LEU A 131 -14.91 -5.08 9.84
C LEU A 131 -14.58 -5.74 11.18
N VAL A 132 -13.37 -6.27 11.29
CA VAL A 132 -12.90 -6.97 12.49
C VAL A 132 -11.99 -6.04 13.29
N ASN A 133 -12.30 -5.89 14.57
CA ASN A 133 -11.56 -4.99 15.46
C ASN A 133 -10.74 -5.82 16.44
N THR A 134 -9.46 -5.49 16.58
CA THR A 134 -8.57 -6.04 17.60
C THR A 134 -7.93 -4.90 18.38
N PRO A 135 -7.55 -5.09 19.66
CA PRO A 135 -6.75 -4.10 20.37
C PRO A 135 -5.46 -3.77 19.60
N CYS A 136 -5.04 -2.51 19.62
CA CYS A 136 -3.72 -2.17 19.08
C CYS A 136 -2.62 -2.83 19.93
N ASP A 137 -1.61 -3.40 19.27
CA ASP A 137 -0.44 -3.99 19.91
C ASP A 137 0.83 -3.42 19.26
N PHE A 138 1.44 -2.47 19.95
CA PHE A 138 2.70 -1.83 19.55
C PHE A 138 3.90 -2.41 20.33
N SER A 139 3.76 -3.61 20.90
CA SER A 139 4.89 -4.28 21.55
C SER A 139 5.99 -4.60 20.55
N GLN A 140 7.24 -4.55 21.02
CA GLN A 140 8.37 -5.00 20.22
C GLN A 140 8.30 -6.51 20.01
N ARG A 141 8.63 -6.95 18.80
CA ARG A 141 8.70 -8.36 18.41
C ARG A 141 10.15 -8.84 18.47
N ASP A 142 10.34 -10.11 18.82
CA ASP A 142 11.68 -10.73 18.89
C ASP A 142 12.33 -10.90 17.51
N LEU A 143 11.50 -11.09 16.49
CA LEU A 143 11.89 -11.12 15.09
C LEU A 143 11.41 -9.83 14.42
N LEU A 144 12.14 -9.34 13.41
CA LEU A 144 11.64 -8.28 12.52
C LEU A 144 10.29 -8.75 11.95
N GLY A 145 9.23 -8.06 12.35
CA GLY A 145 7.87 -8.40 11.95
C GLY A 145 7.67 -8.17 10.45
N GLY A 146 6.89 -9.04 9.82
CA GLY A 146 6.67 -9.02 8.37
C GLY A 146 7.76 -9.77 7.60
N THR A 147 7.35 -10.65 6.69
CA THR A 147 8.28 -11.25 5.73
C THR A 147 8.81 -10.15 4.83
N LEU A 148 10.13 -9.95 4.71
CA LEU A 148 10.71 -9.04 3.71
C LEU A 148 10.31 -9.49 2.29
N LEU A 149 10.21 -10.80 2.12
CA LEU A 149 9.93 -11.48 0.88
C LEU A 149 9.14 -12.75 1.19
N SER A 150 7.96 -12.89 0.61
CA SER A 150 7.13 -14.09 0.63
C SER A 150 7.05 -14.64 -0.79
N THR A 151 6.60 -15.89 -0.92
CA THR A 151 6.35 -16.51 -2.23
C THR A 151 5.39 -15.65 -3.07
N THR A 152 4.33 -15.13 -2.46
CA THR A 152 3.36 -14.25 -3.14
C THR A 152 4.01 -12.96 -3.61
N GLY A 153 4.81 -12.31 -2.77
CA GLY A 153 5.51 -11.08 -3.16
C GLY A 153 6.53 -11.28 -4.26
N VAL A 154 7.23 -12.42 -4.28
CA VAL A 154 8.10 -12.80 -5.41
C VAL A 154 7.30 -12.92 -6.69
N ILE A 155 6.18 -13.65 -6.67
CA ILE A 155 5.31 -13.83 -7.84
C ILE A 155 4.81 -12.46 -8.34
N VAL A 156 4.28 -11.62 -7.45
CA VAL A 156 3.79 -10.27 -7.79
C VAL A 156 4.91 -9.41 -8.38
N THR A 157 6.10 -9.43 -7.78
CA THR A 157 7.25 -8.67 -8.26
C THR A 157 7.66 -9.10 -9.67
N ILE A 158 7.73 -10.42 -9.93
CA ILE A 158 8.04 -10.95 -11.27
C ILE A 158 6.99 -10.51 -12.28
N ILE A 159 5.70 -10.58 -11.93
CA ILE A 159 4.59 -10.15 -12.80
C ILE A 159 4.73 -8.67 -13.14
N VAL A 160 4.93 -7.80 -12.14
CA VAL A 160 5.06 -6.35 -12.34
C VAL A 160 6.27 -6.02 -13.21
N ILE A 161 7.44 -6.62 -12.94
CA ILE A 161 8.64 -6.41 -13.76
C ILE A 161 8.40 -6.86 -15.19
N SER A 162 7.81 -8.05 -15.39
CA SER A 162 7.53 -8.59 -16.72
C SER A 162 6.58 -7.69 -17.51
N LEU A 163 5.54 -7.17 -16.85
CA LEU A 163 4.59 -6.23 -17.45
C LEU A 163 5.28 -4.92 -17.86
N LEU A 164 6.11 -4.34 -16.99
CA LEU A 164 6.83 -3.10 -17.29
C LEU A 164 7.84 -3.28 -18.44
N LEU A 165 8.52 -4.43 -18.49
CA LEU A 165 9.45 -4.76 -19.59
C LEU A 165 8.71 -4.97 -20.92
N ALA A 166 7.56 -5.64 -20.90
CA ALA A 166 6.72 -5.83 -22.08
C ALA A 166 6.22 -4.49 -22.61
N GLU A 167 5.67 -3.64 -21.75
CA GLU A 167 5.22 -2.29 -22.13
C GLU A 167 6.35 -1.43 -22.71
N TYR A 168 7.53 -1.49 -22.11
CA TYR A 168 8.69 -0.76 -22.58
C TYR A 168 9.14 -1.22 -23.98
N SER A 169 9.13 -2.54 -24.20
CA SER A 169 9.51 -3.15 -25.49
C SER A 169 8.50 -2.81 -26.58
N LEU A 170 7.20 -2.90 -26.29
CA LEU A 170 6.13 -2.55 -27.23
C LEU A 170 6.15 -1.07 -27.63
N LYS A 171 6.48 -0.16 -26.70
CA LYS A 171 6.62 1.27 -27.00
C LYS A 171 7.83 1.60 -27.89
N ARG A 172 8.82 0.70 -27.97
CA ARG A 172 10.03 0.84 -28.80
C ARG A 172 9.96 0.12 -30.14
N ALA A 173 8.96 -0.73 -30.36
CA ALA A 173 8.79 -1.39 -31.65
C ALA A 173 8.56 -0.33 -32.74
N PRO A 174 9.31 -0.37 -33.87
CA PRO A 174 9.01 0.49 -35.00
C PRO A 174 7.59 0.20 -35.48
N ARG A 175 6.78 1.25 -35.63
CA ARG A 175 5.44 1.15 -36.24
C ARG A 175 5.56 0.87 -37.74
#